data_AF-A0A2V9GV29-F1
#
_entry.id   AF-A0A2V9GV29-F1
#
_cell.length_a   1.000
_cell.length_b   1.000
_cell.length_c   1.000
_cell.angle_alpha   90.00
_cell.angle_beta   90.00
_cell.angle_gamma   90.00
#
_symmetry.space_group_name_H-M   'P 1'
#
loop_
_entity.id
_entity.type
_entity.pdbx_description
1 polymer ?
#
loop_
_entity_poly.entity_id
_entity_poly.type
_entity_poly.pdbx_seq_one_letter_code
_entity_poly.pdbx_strand_id
1 'polypeptide(L)' 'MSRNFWTLSAWADEKTLMNFVAKIPHGQAMKAMMPHMGPTKFTKWKVLGSALPLRWEEAMQRSKKGELS' A
#
# COMPACT_ATOMS: atom_id res chain seq x y z
N MET A 1 -11.95 18.57 9.93
CA MET A 1 -12.11 17.10 9.92
C MET A 1 -11.01 16.50 9.06
N SER A 2 -10.21 15.57 9.58
CA SER A 2 -9.27 14.79 8.77
C SER A 2 -10.02 13.66 8.05
N ARG A 3 -9.65 13.37 6.80
CA ARG A 3 -10.15 12.21 6.05
C ARG A 3 -9.06 11.14 6.04
N ASN A 4 -9.44 9.91 6.38
CA ASN A 4 -8.56 8.76 6.27
C ASN A 4 -8.82 8.05 4.94
N PHE A 5 -7.76 7.74 4.23
CA PHE A 5 -7.80 6.99 2.97
C PHE A 5 -6.98 5.72 3.14
N TRP A 6 -7.51 4.61 2.64
CA TRP A 6 -6.82 3.32 2.65
C TRP A 6 -6.64 2.86 1.21
N THR A 7 -5.42 2.39 0.91
CA THR A 7 -5.09 1.75 -0.36
C THR A 7 -4.64 0.33 -0.06
N LEU A 8 -5.27 -0.65 -0.72
CA LEU A 8 -4.84 -2.05 -0.71
C LEU A 8 -4.39 -2.42 -2.11
N SER A 9 -3.13 -2.89 -2.22
CA SER A 9 -2.53 -3.31 -3.49
C SER A 9 -1.73 -4.58 -3.28
N ALA A 10 -1.77 -5.49 -4.25
CA ALA A 10 -0.94 -6.69 -4.28
C ALA A 10 0.10 -6.57 -5.40
N TRP A 11 1.32 -7.03 -5.12
CA TRP A 11 2.45 -6.99 -6.05
C TRP A 11 3.11 -8.37 -6.07
N ALA A 12 3.57 -8.81 -7.24
CA ALA A 12 4.27 -10.08 -7.38
C ALA A 12 5.55 -10.13 -6.52
N ASP A 13 6.27 -9.00 -6.47
CA ASP A 13 7.46 -8.82 -5.66
C ASP A 13 7.75 -7.33 -5.39
N GLU A 14 8.70 -7.08 -4.48
CA GLU A 14 9.15 -5.73 -4.11
C GLU A 14 9.76 -4.98 -5.29
N LYS A 15 10.45 -5.67 -6.21
CA LYS A 15 11.07 -5.05 -7.39
C LYS A 15 10.01 -4.44 -8.30
N THR A 16 8.92 -5.17 -8.54
CA THR A 16 7.81 -4.74 -9.39
C THR A 16 7.08 -3.55 -8.76
N LEU A 17 6.88 -3.57 -7.44
CA LEU A 17 6.35 -2.43 -6.69
C LEU A 17 7.23 -1.19 -6.85
N MET A 18 8.53 -1.29 -6.58
CA MET A 18 9.42 -0.13 -6.62
C MET A 18 9.60 0.41 -8.05
N ASN A 19 9.59 -0.46 -9.06
CA ASN A 19 9.56 -0.04 -10.46
C ASN A 19 8.31 0.79 -10.78
N PHE A 20 7.14 0.38 -10.28
CA PHE A 20 5.91 1.16 -10.43
C PHE A 20 5.98 2.49 -9.69
N VAL A 21 6.45 2.50 -8.44
CA VAL A 21 6.59 3.71 -7.62
C VAL A 21 7.42 4.78 -8.34
N ALA A 22 8.52 4.37 -8.97
CA ALA A 22 9.41 5.28 -9.69
C ALA A 22 8.89 5.71 -11.08
N LYS A 23 7.95 4.97 -11.66
CA LYS A 23 7.47 5.21 -13.04
C LYS A 23 6.63 6.49 -13.13
N ILE A 24 6.76 7.20 -14.24
CA ILE A 24 5.89 8.35 -14.60
C ILE A 24 4.62 7.81 -15.28
N PRO A 25 3.42 8.28 -14.93
CA PRO A 25 3.13 9.49 -14.14
C PRO A 25 3.07 9.30 -12.60
N HIS A 26 3.13 8.07 -12.09
CA HIS A 26 2.89 7.79 -10.67
C HIS A 26 3.83 8.55 -9.72
N GLY A 27 5.14 8.53 -9.98
CA GLY A 27 6.12 9.24 -9.14
C GLY A 27 5.92 10.76 -9.11
N GLN A 28 5.43 11.37 -10.20
CA GLN A 28 5.11 12.79 -10.23
C GLN A 28 3.84 13.10 -9.43
N ALA A 29 2.80 12.27 -9.59
CA ALA A 29 1.56 12.40 -8.83
C ALA A 29 1.81 12.26 -7.32
N MET A 30 2.64 11.30 -6.89
CA MET A 30 3.03 11.15 -5.48
C MET A 30 3.71 12.42 -4.93
N LYS A 31 4.67 12.98 -5.68
CA LYS A 31 5.36 14.22 -5.28
C LYS A 31 4.40 15.41 -5.17
N ALA A 32 3.48 15.54 -6.12
CA ALA A 32 2.47 16.61 -6.10
C ALA A 32 1.48 16.46 -4.93
N MET A 33 1.16 15.24 -4.52
CA MET A 33 0.21 14.98 -3.43
C MET A 33 0.82 15.16 -2.05
N MET A 34 2.13 14.91 -1.89
CA MET A 34 2.81 14.88 -0.59
C MET A 34 2.53 16.09 0.33
N PRO A 35 2.49 17.35 -0.14
CA PRO A 35 2.20 18.52 0.71
C PRO A 35 0.77 18.56 1.25
N HIS A 36 -0.15 17.82 0.65
CA HIS A 36 -1.58 17.80 0.99
C HIS A 36 -1.96 16.61 1.90
N MET A 37 -1.01 15.73 2.19
CA MET A 37 -1.24 14.54 2.99
C MET A 37 -0.77 14.73 4.43
N GLY A 38 -1.52 14.15 5.37
CA GLY A 38 -1.02 13.92 6.73
C GLY A 38 0.02 12.79 6.78
N PRO A 39 0.50 12.45 7.99
CA PRO A 39 1.38 11.30 8.18
C PRO A 39 0.81 10.03 7.54
N THR A 40 1.60 9.39 6.68
CA THR A 40 1.20 8.16 5.97
C THR A 40 1.94 6.96 6.54
N LYS A 41 1.21 5.89 6.85
CA LYS A 41 1.78 4.62 7.32
C LYS A 41 1.64 3.55 6.24
N PHE A 42 2.75 2.88 5.94
CA PHE A 42 2.75 1.69 5.07
C PHE A 42 2.88 0.43 5.92
N THR A 43 2.17 -0.62 5.53
CA THR A 43 2.30 -1.96 6.11
C THR A 43 2.30 -2.95 4.98
N LYS A 44 3.27 -3.86 4.98
CA LYS A 44 3.47 -4.87 3.94
C LYS A 44 3.48 -6.24 4.60
N TRP A 45 2.92 -7.22 3.92
CA TRP A 45 2.93 -8.62 4.31
C TRP A 45 2.90 -9.50 3.06
N LYS A 46 3.35 -10.75 3.17
CA LYS A 46 3.29 -11.72 2.08
C LYS A 46 2.01 -12.55 2.17
N VAL A 47 1.45 -12.91 1.02
CA VAL A 47 0.35 -13.87 0.88
C VAL A 47 0.61 -14.78 -0.31
N LEU A 48 0.00 -15.97 -0.31
CA LEU A 48 -0.03 -16.81 -1.50
C LEU A 48 -0.87 -16.12 -2.58
N GLY A 49 -0.44 -16.20 -3.84
CA GLY A 49 -1.20 -15.65 -4.96
C GLY A 49 -2.61 -16.25 -5.08
N SER A 50 -2.76 -17.54 -4.73
CA SER A 50 -4.04 -18.24 -4.68
C SER A 50 -5.01 -17.72 -3.61
N ALA A 51 -4.53 -16.94 -2.64
CA ALA A 51 -5.36 -16.32 -1.61
C ALA A 51 -5.88 -14.93 -2.02
N LEU A 52 -5.49 -14.41 -3.18
CA LEU A 52 -5.97 -13.13 -3.69
C LEU A 52 -7.30 -13.30 -4.45
N PRO A 53 -8.22 -12.30 -4.41
CA PRO A 53 -8.09 -11.04 -3.67
C PRO A 53 -8.43 -11.18 -2.17
N LEU A 54 -7.72 -10.44 -1.32
CA LEU A 54 -8.05 -10.36 0.11
C LEU A 54 -9.30 -9.50 0.33
N ARG A 55 -10.09 -9.89 1.33
CA ARG A 55 -11.16 -9.04 1.85
C ARG A 55 -10.59 -7.87 2.66
N TRP A 56 -11.28 -6.74 2.66
CA TRP A 56 -10.88 -5.55 3.44
C TRP A 56 -10.82 -5.82 4.94
N GLU A 57 -11.74 -6.62 5.49
CA GLU A 57 -11.70 -6.94 6.92
C GLU A 57 -10.41 -7.68 7.28
N GLU A 58 -9.99 -8.63 6.45
CA GLU A 58 -8.73 -9.36 6.64
C GLU A 58 -7.51 -8.45 6.50
N ALA A 59 -7.46 -7.62 5.45
CA ALA A 59 -6.36 -6.68 5.22
C ALA A 59 -6.19 -5.71 6.39
N MET A 60 -7.30 -5.22 6.95
CA MET A 60 -7.29 -4.33 8.13
C MET A 60 -6.84 -5.05 9.40
N GLN A 61 -7.19 -6.32 9.59
CA GLN A 61 -6.70 -7.12 10.71
C GLN A 61 -5.18 -7.33 10.63
N ARG A 62 -4.67 -7.67 9.44
CA ARG A 62 -3.23 -7.83 9.20
C ARG A 62 -2.46 -6.52 9.39
N SER A 63 -3.02 -5.39 8.92
CA SER A 63 -2.41 -4.07 9.09
C SER A 63 -2.28 -3.66 10.57
N LYS A 64 -3.27 -3.99 11.41
CA LYS A 64 -3.21 -3.73 12.86
C LYS A 64 -2.15 -4.57 13.57
N LYS A 65 -1.99 -5.82 13.15
CA LYS A 65 -1.01 -6.75 13.74
C LYS A 65 0.43 -6.40 13.38
N GLY A 66 0.65 -5.56 12.37
CA GLY A 66 1.98 -5.16 11.92
C GLY A 66 2.86 -6.36 11.64
N GLU A 67 2.30 -7.41 11.01
CA GLU A 67 2.95 -8.71 10.88
C GLU A 67 4.37 -8.54 10.35
N LEU A 68 5.29 -8.70 11.31
CA LEU A 68 6.73 -8.67 11.18
C LEU A 68 7.15 -9.74 10.19
N SER A 69 7.66 -9.31 9.04
CA SER A 69 8.54 -10.12 8.19
C SER A 69 9.58 -9.22 7.55
#